data_AF-A0A7H4NZ64-F1
#
_entry.id   AF-A0A7H4NZ64-F1
#
_cell.length_a   1.000
_cell.length_b   1.000
_cell.length_c   1.000
_cell.angle_alpha   90.00
_cell.angle_beta   90.00
_cell.angle_gamma   90.00
#
_symmetry.space_group_name_H-M   'P 1'
#
loop_
_entity.id
_entity.type
_entity.pdbx_description
1 polymer ?
#
loop_
_entity_poly.entity_id
_entity_poly.type
_entity_poly.pdbx_seq_one_letter_code
_entity_poly.pdbx_strand_id
1 'polypeptide(L)'
;MRIQKLGLQIKAGVDFEIVNNESDPRFKEYWNEYYSLMKRRGITQEQAQRAVISNTTVIGAIMVQRGEADAMICGTIGDYHEHYSVIQPLFGYREGVHAAGAMNALLLPSGNTFIADTYVNHDPSPEQIAEITLMAAETVRRFGIEPRGGAAVALELWLL
;
A
#
# COMPACT_ATOMS: atom_id res chain seq x y z
N MET A 1 27.46 12.44 -2.11
CA MET A 1 26.16 11.75 -2.29
C MET A 1 25.64 11.27 -0.92
N ARG A 2 24.33 11.28 -0.63
CA ARG A 2 23.77 10.97 0.72
C ARG A 2 24.17 9.58 1.25
N ILE A 3 24.30 8.60 0.36
CA ILE A 3 24.76 7.21 0.66
C ILE A 3 26.14 7.20 1.32
N GLN A 4 27.14 7.87 0.72
CA GLN A 4 28.49 7.96 1.27
C GLN A 4 28.54 8.65 2.63
N LYS A 5 27.71 9.69 2.83
CA LYS A 5 27.60 10.39 4.12
C LYS A 5 27.04 9.49 5.23
N LEU A 6 26.24 8.48 4.87
CA LEU A 6 25.69 7.48 5.79
C LEU A 6 26.60 6.26 5.97
N GLY A 7 27.78 6.23 5.34
CA GLY A 7 28.72 5.11 5.41
C GLY A 7 28.28 3.83 4.69
N LEU A 8 27.20 3.92 3.90
CA LEU A 8 26.64 2.77 3.18
C LEU A 8 27.50 2.45 1.95
N GLN A 9 27.68 1.15 1.68
CA GLN A 9 28.49 0.64 0.58
C GLN A 9 27.68 0.27 -0.68
N ILE A 10 26.36 0.48 -0.65
CA ILE A 10 25.45 0.17 -1.78
C ILE A 10 25.67 1.11 -2.97
N LYS A 11 25.49 0.57 -4.18
CA LYS A 11 25.72 1.25 -5.45
C LYS A 11 24.49 1.11 -6.36
N ALA A 12 24.03 2.24 -6.88
CA ALA A 12 22.95 2.27 -7.87
C ALA A 12 23.37 1.54 -9.16
N GLY A 13 22.44 0.80 -9.76
CA GLY A 13 22.67 -0.03 -10.95
C GLY A 13 23.41 -1.35 -10.67
N VAL A 14 23.79 -1.62 -9.42
CA VAL A 14 24.40 -2.89 -8.99
C VAL A 14 23.54 -3.53 -7.90
N ASP A 15 23.32 -2.80 -6.80
CA ASP A 15 22.59 -3.32 -5.64
C ASP A 15 21.11 -2.90 -5.67
N PHE A 16 20.77 -1.84 -6.39
CA PHE A 16 19.41 -1.33 -6.52
C PHE A 16 19.25 -0.50 -7.80
N GLU A 17 18.02 -0.43 -8.31
CA GLU A 17 17.65 0.43 -9.43
C GLU A 17 17.09 1.77 -8.93
N ILE A 18 17.23 2.81 -9.76
CA ILE A 18 16.66 4.14 -9.49
C ILE A 18 15.73 4.49 -10.62
N VAL A 19 14.52 4.93 -10.26
CA VAL A 19 13.58 5.55 -11.19
C VAL A 19 13.68 7.06 -11.00
N ASN A 20 14.13 7.76 -12.04
CA ASN A 20 14.21 9.22 -12.04
C ASN A 20 12.96 9.82 -12.69
N ASN A 21 12.08 10.39 -11.89
CA ASN A 21 10.82 10.99 -12.35
C ASN A 21 10.99 12.16 -13.34
N GLU A 22 12.16 12.78 -13.42
CA GLU A 22 12.47 13.85 -14.40
C GLU A 22 13.02 13.31 -15.72
N SER A 23 13.61 12.11 -15.70
CA SER A 23 14.31 11.53 -16.83
C SER A 23 14.37 10.00 -16.73
N ASP A 24 13.23 9.34 -16.91
CA ASP A 24 13.13 7.88 -17.03
C ASP A 24 12.67 7.52 -18.45
N PRO A 25 13.36 6.57 -19.13
CA PRO A 25 12.96 6.14 -20.47
C PRO A 25 11.55 5.52 -20.51
N ARG A 26 11.05 4.99 -19.38
CA ARG A 26 9.71 4.39 -19.25
C ARG A 26 8.61 5.41 -18.96
N PHE A 27 8.95 6.72 -18.90
CA PHE A 27 7.99 7.76 -18.55
C PHE A 27 6.72 7.69 -19.40
N LYS A 28 6.90 7.48 -20.72
CA LYS A 28 5.77 7.41 -21.66
C LYS A 28 4.86 6.23 -21.35
N GLU A 29 5.44 5.06 -21.11
CA GLU A 29 4.73 3.83 -20.78
C GLU A 29 3.97 4.00 -19.46
N TYR A 30 4.59 4.63 -18.46
CA TYR A 30 3.99 4.80 -17.13
C TYR A 30 2.78 5.71 -17.13
N TRP A 31 2.87 6.89 -17.76
CA TRP A 31 1.71 7.80 -17.77
C TRP A 31 0.58 7.27 -18.64
N ASN A 32 0.89 6.53 -19.72
CA ASN A 32 -0.14 5.86 -20.53
C ASN A 32 -0.88 4.78 -19.74
N GLU A 33 -0.16 3.97 -18.97
CA GLU A 33 -0.76 2.96 -18.09
C GLU A 33 -1.66 3.62 -17.05
N TYR A 34 -1.15 4.63 -16.34
CA TYR A 34 -1.92 5.38 -15.35
C TYR A 34 -3.17 6.04 -15.96
N TYR A 35 -3.05 6.65 -17.16
CA TYR A 35 -4.20 7.19 -17.88
C TYR A 35 -5.21 6.11 -18.23
N SER A 36 -4.77 4.93 -18.69
CA SER A 36 -5.67 3.82 -19.03
C SER A 36 -6.53 3.38 -17.84
N LEU A 37 -5.91 3.29 -16.65
CA LEU A 37 -6.57 2.93 -15.39
C LEU A 37 -7.52 4.04 -14.90
N MET A 38 -7.11 5.31 -15.05
CA MET A 38 -7.80 6.43 -14.41
C MET A 38 -8.73 7.26 -15.33
N LYS A 39 -8.72 7.03 -16.65
CA LYS A 39 -9.55 7.82 -17.61
C LYS A 39 -11.05 7.78 -17.30
N ARG A 40 -11.56 6.66 -16.78
CA ARG A 40 -12.97 6.53 -16.37
C ARG A 40 -13.31 7.32 -15.09
N ARG A 41 -12.28 7.76 -14.36
CA ARG A 41 -12.38 8.62 -13.19
C ARG A 41 -12.11 10.10 -13.53
N GLY A 42 -12.10 10.45 -14.82
CA GLY A 42 -11.99 11.83 -15.30
C GLY A 42 -10.57 12.38 -15.45
N ILE A 43 -9.54 11.54 -15.28
CA ILE A 43 -8.14 11.96 -15.47
C ILE A 43 -7.84 12.17 -16.96
N THR A 44 -7.32 13.34 -17.32
CA THR A 44 -6.81 13.63 -18.68
C THR A 44 -5.38 13.11 -18.88
N GLN A 45 -4.91 13.09 -20.14
CA GLN A 45 -3.53 12.69 -20.43
C GLN A 45 -2.50 13.64 -19.79
N GLU A 46 -2.79 14.93 -19.76
CA GLU A 46 -1.92 15.94 -19.15
C GLU A 46 -1.85 15.76 -17.63
N GLN A 47 -3.00 15.46 -17.00
CA GLN A 47 -3.04 15.13 -15.57
C GLN A 47 -2.28 13.84 -15.26
N ALA A 48 -2.38 12.83 -16.13
CA ALA A 48 -1.63 11.58 -15.98
C ALA A 48 -0.12 11.80 -16.08
N GLN A 49 0.35 12.56 -17.07
CA GLN A 49 1.76 12.94 -17.20
C GLN A 49 2.26 13.67 -15.96
N ARG A 50 1.50 14.67 -15.48
CA ARG A 50 1.86 15.43 -14.28
C ARG A 50 1.92 14.51 -13.05
N ALA A 51 0.96 13.61 -12.87
CA ALA A 51 0.92 12.69 -11.74
C ALA A 51 2.15 11.79 -11.68
N VAL A 52 2.59 11.24 -12.82
CA VAL A 52 3.80 10.41 -12.87
C VAL A 52 5.06 11.23 -12.56
N ILE A 53 5.15 12.49 -13.00
CA ILE A 53 6.29 13.35 -12.65
C ILE A 53 6.30 13.68 -11.15
N SER A 54 5.16 14.03 -10.57
CA SER A 54 5.12 14.65 -9.25
C SER A 54 4.89 13.68 -8.09
N ASN A 55 4.49 12.43 -8.34
CA ASN A 55 4.08 11.51 -7.28
C ASN A 55 4.78 10.15 -7.39
N THR A 56 5.73 9.91 -6.49
CA THR A 56 6.48 8.64 -6.39
C THR A 56 5.59 7.44 -6.04
N THR A 57 4.44 7.67 -5.39
CA THR A 57 3.44 6.63 -5.13
C THR A 57 2.82 6.13 -6.41
N VAL A 58 2.51 7.02 -7.35
CA VAL A 58 1.97 6.66 -8.67
C VAL A 58 3.01 5.83 -9.42
N ILE A 59 4.26 6.28 -9.44
CA ILE A 59 5.36 5.55 -10.10
C ILE A 59 5.48 4.14 -9.51
N GLY A 60 5.62 4.02 -8.19
CA GLY A 60 5.77 2.72 -7.52
C GLY A 60 4.58 1.80 -7.74
N ALA A 61 3.35 2.34 -7.71
CA ALA A 61 2.16 1.55 -7.95
C ALA A 61 2.07 1.04 -9.40
N ILE A 62 2.45 1.86 -10.38
CA ILE A 62 2.52 1.45 -11.78
C ILE A 62 3.60 0.39 -12.01
N MET A 63 4.75 0.49 -11.35
CA MET A 63 5.80 -0.55 -11.41
C MET A 63 5.28 -1.90 -10.92
N VAL A 64 4.58 -1.92 -9.79
CA VAL A 64 3.96 -3.14 -9.26
C VAL A 64 2.90 -3.68 -10.22
N GLN A 65 2.03 -2.81 -10.73
CA GLN A 65 1.00 -3.19 -11.71
C GLN A 65 1.59 -3.81 -12.99
N ARG A 66 2.79 -3.37 -13.39
CA ARG A 66 3.50 -3.85 -14.57
C ARG A 66 4.36 -5.09 -14.31
N GLY A 67 4.41 -5.59 -13.07
CA GLY A 67 5.27 -6.71 -12.68
C GLY A 67 6.75 -6.38 -12.64
N GLU A 68 7.11 -5.09 -12.58
CA GLU A 68 8.50 -4.64 -12.41
C GLU A 68 8.93 -4.71 -10.93
N ALA A 69 7.98 -4.87 -10.02
CA ALA A 69 8.18 -5.15 -8.60
C ALA A 69 7.01 -5.98 -8.05
N ASP A 70 7.26 -6.80 -7.02
CA ASP A 70 6.21 -7.61 -6.39
C ASP A 70 5.37 -6.82 -5.36
N ALA A 71 5.96 -5.78 -4.78
CA ALA A 71 5.34 -4.95 -3.74
C ALA A 71 5.95 -3.54 -3.71
N MET A 72 5.25 -2.60 -3.08
CA MET A 72 5.74 -1.25 -2.83
C MET A 72 5.64 -0.88 -1.35
N ILE A 73 6.59 -0.08 -0.88
CA ILE A 73 6.58 0.56 0.43
C ILE A 73 6.61 2.08 0.20
N CYS A 74 5.69 2.80 0.84
CA CYS A 74 5.59 4.27 0.76
C CYS A 74 5.29 4.85 2.17
N GLY A 75 5.09 6.17 2.29
CA GLY A 75 4.82 6.82 3.57
C GLY A 75 6.05 7.40 4.29
N THR A 76 7.23 7.40 3.67
CA THR A 76 8.39 8.15 4.21
C THR A 76 8.22 9.66 4.07
N ILE A 77 7.39 10.10 3.12
CA ILE A 77 7.01 11.49 2.84
C ILE A 77 5.54 11.49 2.45
N GLY A 78 4.72 12.27 3.14
CA GLY A 78 3.26 12.30 2.95
C GLY A 78 2.51 11.46 3.98
N ASP A 79 1.21 11.71 4.08
CA ASP A 79 0.34 11.03 5.05
C ASP A 79 -0.22 9.71 4.48
N TYR A 80 -0.59 8.79 5.37
CA TYR A 80 -1.15 7.49 4.99
C TYR A 80 -2.33 7.62 4.01
N HIS A 81 -3.27 8.52 4.30
CA HIS A 81 -4.46 8.72 3.47
C HIS A 81 -4.13 9.26 2.07
N GLU A 82 -3.09 10.08 1.93
CA GLU A 82 -2.64 10.59 0.63
C GLU A 82 -2.16 9.44 -0.25
N HIS A 83 -1.29 8.56 0.29
CA HIS A 83 -0.85 7.37 -0.42
C HIS A 83 -2.00 6.40 -0.70
N TYR A 84 -2.86 6.14 0.29
CA TYR A 84 -3.98 5.23 0.16
C TYR A 84 -4.95 5.68 -0.95
N SER A 85 -5.23 6.99 -1.04
CA SER A 85 -6.09 7.57 -2.07
C SER A 85 -5.57 7.39 -3.49
N VAL A 86 -4.26 7.17 -3.66
CA VAL A 86 -3.62 6.90 -4.95
C VAL A 86 -3.65 5.41 -5.28
N ILE A 87 -3.29 4.56 -4.32
CA ILE A 87 -3.12 3.11 -4.57
C ILE A 87 -4.48 2.38 -4.67
N GLN A 88 -5.48 2.76 -3.86
CA GLN A 88 -6.75 2.04 -3.82
C GLN A 88 -7.49 2.10 -5.18
N PRO A 89 -7.60 3.26 -5.86
CA PRO A 89 -8.24 3.32 -7.18
C PRO A 89 -7.47 2.59 -8.27
N LEU A 90 -6.14 2.46 -8.13
CA LEU A 90 -5.24 1.89 -9.11
C LEU A 90 -5.25 0.36 -9.07
N PHE A 91 -5.10 -0.23 -7.88
CA PHE A 91 -5.13 -1.68 -7.69
C PHE A 91 -6.54 -2.25 -7.53
N GLY A 92 -7.46 -1.44 -6.99
CA GLY A 92 -8.79 -1.92 -6.58
C GLY A 92 -8.72 -2.91 -5.42
N TYR A 93 -9.75 -3.74 -5.30
CA TYR A 93 -9.82 -4.82 -4.33
C TYR A 93 -9.79 -6.18 -5.04
N ARG A 94 -9.43 -7.22 -4.28
CA ARG A 94 -9.61 -8.61 -4.71
C ARG A 94 -11.10 -8.88 -4.96
N GLU A 95 -11.39 -9.84 -5.83
CA GLU A 95 -12.77 -10.25 -6.09
C GLU A 95 -13.47 -10.69 -4.78
N GLY A 96 -14.69 -10.19 -4.57
CA GLY A 96 -15.46 -10.46 -3.36
C GLY A 96 -14.98 -9.73 -2.10
N VAL A 97 -14.04 -8.78 -2.22
CA VAL A 97 -13.59 -7.92 -1.11
C VAL A 97 -14.04 -6.48 -1.37
N HIS A 98 -14.57 -5.84 -0.34
CA HIS A 98 -15.18 -4.51 -0.42
C HIS A 98 -14.54 -3.47 0.49
N ALA A 99 -13.71 -3.90 1.44
CA ALA A 99 -12.91 -3.03 2.29
C ALA A 99 -11.44 -3.47 2.31
N ALA A 100 -10.51 -2.53 2.38
CA ALA A 100 -9.16 -2.82 2.89
C ALA A 100 -9.16 -2.67 4.42
N GLY A 101 -8.18 -3.27 5.09
CA GLY A 101 -7.96 -3.07 6.52
C GLY A 101 -6.50 -2.77 6.80
N ALA A 102 -6.23 -1.86 7.74
CA ALA A 102 -4.90 -1.63 8.29
C ALA A 102 -4.76 -2.38 9.61
N MET A 103 -3.78 -3.29 9.66
CA MET A 103 -3.49 -4.09 10.84
C MET A 103 -2.19 -3.63 11.49
N ASN A 104 -2.25 -3.43 12.81
CA ASN A 104 -1.09 -3.18 13.66
C ASN A 104 -0.75 -4.45 14.46
N ALA A 105 0.54 -4.73 14.58
CA ALA A 105 1.06 -5.81 15.41
C ALA A 105 1.75 -5.22 16.65
N LEU A 106 1.26 -5.58 17.82
CA LEU A 106 1.84 -5.23 19.11
C LEU A 106 2.62 -6.42 19.65
N LEU A 107 3.93 -6.25 19.79
CA LEU A 107 4.81 -7.25 20.37
C LEU A 107 4.95 -6.97 21.87
N LEU A 108 4.17 -7.67 22.70
CA LEU A 108 4.15 -7.48 24.14
C LEU A 108 4.83 -8.66 24.87
N PRO A 109 5.36 -8.45 26.09
CA PRO A 109 5.89 -9.55 26.89
C PRO A 109 4.85 -10.66 27.19
N SER A 110 3.56 -10.31 27.21
CA SER A 110 2.45 -11.24 27.41
C SER A 110 2.07 -12.03 26.15
N GLY A 111 2.61 -11.65 24.99
CA GLY A 111 2.29 -12.26 23.69
C GLY A 111 2.08 -11.22 22.60
N ASN A 112 1.96 -11.70 21.36
CA ASN A 112 1.71 -10.85 20.21
C ASN A 112 0.21 -10.59 20.06
N THR A 113 -0.17 -9.32 19.95
CA THR A 113 -1.55 -8.89 19.74
C THR A 113 -1.66 -8.20 18.38
N PHE A 114 -2.66 -8.58 17.58
CA PHE A 114 -2.95 -7.94 16.30
C PHE A 114 -4.26 -7.15 16.40
N ILE A 115 -4.27 -5.94 15.85
CA ILE A 115 -5.41 -5.01 15.92
C ILE A 115 -5.72 -4.54 14.50
N ALA A 116 -6.95 -4.72 14.05
CA ALA A 116 -7.47 -4.23 12.78
C ALA A 116 -8.97 -3.95 12.91
N ASP A 117 -9.54 -2.97 12.24
CA ASP A 117 -8.91 -1.94 11.41
C ASP A 117 -8.61 -0.66 12.21
N THR A 118 -7.45 -0.06 11.95
CA THR A 118 -6.90 1.05 12.74
C THR A 118 -6.77 2.36 11.97
N TYR A 119 -6.89 2.34 10.64
CA TYR A 119 -6.61 3.52 9.81
C TYR A 119 -7.52 3.68 8.59
N VAL A 120 -8.15 2.63 8.07
CA VAL A 120 -8.82 2.72 6.75
C VAL A 120 -10.29 3.10 6.87
N ASN A 121 -11.05 2.41 7.71
CA ASN A 121 -12.50 2.50 7.79
C ASN A 121 -12.91 3.17 9.11
N HIS A 122 -13.57 4.32 9.02
CA HIS A 122 -14.04 5.05 10.19
C HIS A 122 -15.30 4.42 10.83
N ASP A 123 -16.23 3.94 10.01
CA ASP A 123 -17.49 3.34 10.45
C ASP A 123 -17.83 2.14 9.55
N PRO A 124 -17.13 0.99 9.72
CA PRO A 124 -17.30 -0.17 8.84
C PRO A 124 -18.63 -0.89 9.12
N SER A 125 -19.28 -1.36 8.05
CA SER A 125 -20.47 -2.21 8.18
C SER A 125 -20.13 -3.58 8.81
N PRO A 126 -21.10 -4.31 9.37
CA PRO A 126 -20.87 -5.67 9.88
C PRO A 126 -20.21 -6.61 8.87
N GLU A 127 -20.56 -6.49 7.59
CA GLU A 127 -19.98 -7.26 6.48
C GLU A 127 -18.50 -6.88 6.28
N GLN A 128 -18.18 -5.58 6.29
CA GLN A 128 -16.79 -5.11 6.18
C GLN A 128 -15.95 -5.55 7.38
N ILE A 129 -16.51 -5.52 8.59
CA ILE A 129 -15.85 -6.03 9.80
C ILE A 129 -15.52 -7.52 9.64
N ALA A 130 -16.46 -8.31 9.13
CA ALA A 130 -16.24 -9.73 8.87
C ALA A 130 -15.14 -9.96 7.82
N GLU A 131 -15.17 -9.22 6.70
CA GLU A 131 -14.13 -9.27 5.67
C GLU A 131 -12.74 -8.92 6.22
N ILE A 132 -12.64 -7.81 6.95
CA ILE A 132 -11.38 -7.35 7.57
C ILE A 132 -10.86 -8.39 8.55
N THR A 133 -11.73 -8.98 9.37
CA THR A 133 -11.37 -10.02 10.34
C THR A 133 -10.79 -11.25 9.64
N LEU A 134 -11.43 -11.71 8.55
CA LEU A 134 -10.95 -12.85 7.76
C LEU A 134 -9.59 -12.55 7.10
N MET A 135 -9.43 -11.36 6.52
CA MET A 135 -8.15 -10.93 5.92
C MET A 135 -7.03 -10.78 6.95
N ALA A 136 -7.35 -10.26 8.14
CA ALA A 136 -6.40 -10.14 9.24
C ALA A 136 -5.98 -11.53 9.73
N ALA A 137 -6.91 -12.47 9.90
CA ALA A 137 -6.59 -13.85 10.25
C ALA A 137 -5.71 -14.54 9.18
N GLU A 138 -6.00 -14.34 7.88
CA GLU A 138 -5.16 -14.82 6.78
C GLU A 138 -3.74 -14.25 6.90
N THR A 139 -3.62 -12.96 7.19
CA THR A 139 -2.33 -12.27 7.32
C THR A 139 -1.54 -12.77 8.53
N VAL A 140 -2.18 -12.97 9.69
CA VAL A 140 -1.55 -13.51 10.90
C VAL A 140 -1.00 -14.92 10.66
N ARG A 141 -1.71 -15.78 9.92
CA ARG A 141 -1.21 -17.11 9.55
C ARG A 141 0.07 -17.05 8.72
N ARG A 142 0.27 -16.01 7.90
CA ARG A 142 1.53 -15.82 7.13
C ARG A 142 2.74 -15.56 8.03
N PHE A 143 2.53 -15.12 9.26
CA PHE A 143 3.57 -15.02 10.30
C PHE A 143 3.81 -16.34 11.06
N GLY A 144 3.16 -17.44 10.66
CA GLY A 144 3.26 -18.74 11.33
C GLY A 144 2.52 -18.80 12.67
N ILE A 145 1.62 -17.85 12.93
CA ILE A 145 0.83 -17.78 14.16
C ILE A 145 -0.58 -18.27 13.85
N GLU A 146 -1.07 -19.27 14.60
CA GLU A 146 -2.48 -19.68 14.48
C GLU A 146 -3.37 -18.67 15.23
N PRO A 147 -4.28 -17.95 14.55
CA PRO A 147 -5.19 -17.02 15.20
C PRO A 147 -6.11 -17.78 16.16
N ARG A 148 -6.04 -17.44 17.46
CA ARG A 148 -6.86 -18.09 18.49
C ARG A 148 -8.26 -17.46 18.52
N GLY A 149 -9.25 -18.17 17.98
CA GLY A 149 -10.66 -17.76 17.96
C GLY A 149 -10.95 -16.71 16.89
N GLY A 150 -12.10 -16.82 16.22
CA GLY A 150 -12.50 -16.00 15.05
C GLY A 150 -12.71 -14.50 15.31
N ALA A 151 -12.16 -13.94 16.38
CA ALA A 151 -12.34 -12.56 16.83
C ALA A 151 -11.11 -11.98 17.57
N ALA A 152 -9.98 -12.69 17.71
CA ALA A 152 -8.79 -12.16 18.39
C ALA A 152 -7.91 -11.28 17.48
N VAL A 153 -8.54 -10.56 16.56
CA VAL A 153 -8.04 -9.29 16.06
C VAL A 153 -8.78 -8.28 16.91
N ALA A 154 -8.10 -7.64 17.88
CA ALA A 154 -8.80 -6.88 18.91
C ALA A 154 -9.58 -5.71 18.28
N LEU A 155 -10.85 -5.93 17.98
CA LEU A 155 -11.87 -4.91 17.76
C LEU A 155 -12.44 -4.42 19.11
N GLU A 156 -11.68 -4.58 20.20
CA GLU A 156 -12.00 -3.95 21.48
C GLU A 156 -11.48 -2.52 21.47
N LEU A 157 -12.29 -1.57 20.96
CA LEU A 157 -12.22 -0.16 21.37
C LEU A 157 -13.42 0.72 20.95
N TRP A 158 -14.54 0.16 20.45
CA TRP A 158 -15.70 0.96 19.99
C TRP A 158 -17.05 0.65 20.68
N LEU A 159 -17.04 0.12 21.91
CA LEU A 159 -18.27 -0.09 22.71
C LEU A 159 -18.18 0.44 24.16
N LEU A 160 -17.39 1.49 24.39
CA LEU A 160 -17.46 2.33 25.59
C LEU A 160 -17.63 3.80 25.17
#